data_AF-A0A3P1W215-F1
#
_entry.id   AF-A0A3P1W215-F1
#
_cell.length_a   1.000
_cell.length_b   1.000
_cell.length_c   1.000
_cell.angle_alpha   90.00
_cell.angle_beta   90.00
_cell.angle_gamma   90.00
#
_symmetry.space_group_name_H-M   'P 1'
#
loop_
_entity.id
_entity.type
_entity.pdbx_description
1 polymer ?
#
loop_
_entity_poly.entity_id
_entity_poly.type
_entity_poly.pdbx_seq_one_letter_code
_entity_poly.pdbx_strand_id
1 'polypeptide(L)'
;MKKNKSKLLLTVIISVMLVGVLSCGKENNKVKNSLNAEKIEKQSAQEQAGEKNTEEEFTGLGINKEFKTDGKLHEEKFLNKQFMYPDSNGNSFKIEKDKKGYFITYYYIEESSNSEEEYTEKVEKSRLKLHKNVYLIDEEGIHAYGYDTALKNVVILNARDNFRIIYEAEKPE
;
A
#
# COMPACT_ATOMS: atom_id res chain seq x y z
N MET A 1 -55.92 6.69 -17.75
CA MET A 1 -56.03 5.52 -16.84
C MET A 1 -54.85 5.51 -15.89
N LYS A 2 -55.15 5.32 -14.60
CA LYS A 2 -54.25 5.37 -13.44
C LYS A 2 -53.71 3.96 -13.16
N LYS A 3 -52.58 3.89 -12.43
CA LYS A 3 -52.06 2.80 -11.56
C LYS A 3 -50.71 2.21 -12.03
N ASN A 4 -49.65 2.00 -11.24
CA ASN A 4 -49.37 2.21 -9.81
C ASN A 4 -47.84 2.19 -9.59
N LYS A 5 -47.34 3.01 -8.65
CA LYS A 5 -45.96 2.96 -8.15
C LYS A 5 -45.88 1.88 -7.07
N SER A 6 -45.06 0.84 -7.22
CA SER A 6 -44.77 -0.10 -6.13
C SER A 6 -43.67 0.47 -5.22
N LYS A 7 -44.08 1.01 -4.07
CA LYS A 7 -43.20 1.11 -2.90
C LYS A 7 -43.33 -0.21 -2.16
N LEU A 8 -42.29 -1.04 -2.17
CA LEU A 8 -42.23 -2.22 -1.31
C LEU A 8 -41.28 -1.94 -0.15
N LEU A 9 -41.81 -2.17 1.05
CA LEU A 9 -41.30 -1.79 2.36
C LEU A 9 -40.04 -2.55 2.79
N LEU A 10 -39.25 -1.84 3.59
CA LEU A 10 -38.22 -2.27 4.52
C LEU A 10 -38.74 -3.31 5.53
N THR A 11 -38.02 -4.41 5.74
CA THR A 11 -38.10 -5.17 7.01
C THR A 11 -36.71 -5.68 7.40
N VAL A 12 -36.24 -5.18 8.54
CA VAL A 12 -35.04 -5.57 9.28
C VAL A 12 -35.39 -6.78 10.14
N ILE A 13 -34.61 -7.86 10.09
CA ILE A 13 -34.60 -8.89 11.14
C ILE A 13 -33.15 -9.21 11.49
N ILE A 14 -32.75 -8.69 12.65
CA ILE A 14 -31.53 -9.01 13.37
C ILE A 14 -31.76 -10.37 14.04
N SER A 15 -30.96 -11.38 13.69
CA SER A 15 -30.91 -12.66 14.41
C SER A 15 -29.58 -12.76 15.13
N VAL A 16 -29.57 -12.45 16.42
CA VAL A 16 -28.48 -12.78 17.34
C VAL A 16 -28.75 -14.19 17.84
N MET A 17 -27.93 -15.16 17.45
CA MET A 17 -27.82 -16.42 18.19
C MET A 17 -26.50 -16.43 18.96
N LEU A 18 -26.63 -16.16 20.25
CA LEU A 18 -25.69 -16.60 21.28
C LEU A 18 -26.06 -18.03 21.65
N VAL A 19 -25.15 -18.98 21.44
CA VAL A 19 -25.12 -20.23 22.21
C VAL A 19 -23.67 -20.56 22.50
N GLY A 20 -23.28 -20.43 23.76
CA GLY A 20 -22.02 -20.97 24.27
C GLY A 20 -22.17 -22.44 24.60
N VAL A 21 -21.05 -23.17 24.57
CA VAL A 21 -20.86 -24.38 25.37
C VAL A 21 -19.47 -24.35 26.00
N LEU A 22 -19.51 -24.36 27.32
CA LEU A 22 -18.43 -24.73 28.23
C LEU A 22 -17.98 -26.16 27.92
N SER A 23 -16.68 -26.39 27.86
CA SER A 23 -16.12 -27.72 28.17
C SER A 23 -14.86 -27.56 29.02
N CYS A 24 -15.06 -27.66 30.33
CA CYS A 24 -14.04 -27.96 31.31
C CYS A 24 -13.78 -29.46 31.29
N GLY A 25 -12.58 -29.87 30.86
CA GLY A 25 -12.01 -31.17 31.16
C GLY A 25 -11.20 -31.10 32.45
N LYS A 26 -11.70 -31.78 33.48
CA LYS A 26 -11.10 -32.10 34.79
C LYS A 26 -10.49 -33.52 34.63
N GLU A 27 -9.31 -33.92 35.10
CA GLU A 27 -8.79 -34.02 36.47
C GLU A 27 -7.29 -34.45 36.44
N ASN A 28 -6.42 -33.75 37.18
CA ASN A 28 -5.73 -34.19 38.42
C ASN A 28 -4.37 -34.89 38.26
N ASN A 29 -3.29 -34.19 38.63
CA ASN A 29 -2.38 -34.74 39.64
C ASN A 29 -1.74 -33.64 40.49
N LYS A 30 -1.79 -33.83 41.81
CA LYS A 30 -1.29 -32.93 42.86
C LYS A 30 0.23 -33.05 42.96
N VAL A 31 0.94 -31.93 42.98
CA VAL A 31 1.99 -31.69 43.96
C VAL A 31 1.84 -30.27 44.49
N LYS A 32 1.61 -30.15 45.80
CA LYS A 32 1.66 -28.88 46.52
C LYS A 32 3.11 -28.62 46.90
N ASN A 33 3.63 -27.41 46.65
CA ASN A 33 4.33 -26.69 47.70
C ASN A 33 4.39 -25.17 47.43
N SER A 34 3.83 -24.44 48.41
CA SER A 34 4.29 -23.16 48.96
C SER A 34 4.63 -21.97 48.04
N LEU A 35 3.70 -21.00 48.05
CA LEU A 35 3.93 -19.57 48.34
C LEU A 35 5.26 -18.95 47.91
N ASN A 36 5.20 -18.09 46.89
CA ASN A 36 5.53 -16.66 47.04
C ASN A 36 5.06 -15.89 45.81
N ALA A 37 4.28 -14.83 46.07
CA ALA A 37 3.84 -13.87 45.09
C ALA A 37 4.72 -12.63 45.20
N GLU A 38 5.50 -12.30 44.17
CA GLU A 38 5.81 -10.91 43.84
C GLU A 38 6.28 -10.77 42.37
N LYS A 39 5.45 -10.07 41.60
CA LYS A 39 5.73 -9.06 40.58
C LYS A 39 7.20 -8.92 40.11
N ILE A 40 7.44 -9.00 38.79
CA ILE A 40 8.16 -8.01 37.95
C ILE A 40 8.30 -8.55 36.50
N GLU A 41 7.64 -7.84 35.58
CA GLU A 41 8.07 -7.39 34.25
C GLU A 41 8.71 -8.37 33.24
N LYS A 42 8.02 -8.51 32.09
CA LYS A 42 8.47 -9.22 30.90
C LYS A 42 9.51 -8.39 30.14
N GLN A 43 10.76 -8.86 30.12
CA GLN A 43 11.71 -8.63 29.04
C GLN A 43 11.80 -9.89 28.18
N SER A 44 11.64 -9.75 26.86
CA SER A 44 12.25 -10.67 25.90
C SER A 44 12.43 -9.95 24.58
N ALA A 45 13.70 -9.68 24.26
CA ALA A 45 14.17 -9.23 22.97
C ALA A 45 14.37 -10.42 22.01
N GLN A 46 14.49 -10.07 20.73
CA GLN A 46 15.37 -10.64 19.71
C GLN A 46 14.75 -11.50 18.58
N GLU A 47 14.66 -10.85 17.42
CA GLU A 47 15.14 -11.24 16.08
C GLU A 47 15.30 -12.72 15.72
N GLN A 48 14.77 -13.08 14.55
CA GLN A 48 15.47 -13.98 13.63
C GLN A 48 15.48 -13.40 12.21
N ALA A 49 16.70 -13.06 11.78
CA ALA A 49 17.08 -12.92 10.38
C ALA A 49 17.19 -14.30 9.72
N GLY A 50 16.78 -14.40 8.46
CA GLY A 50 17.04 -15.52 7.56
C GLY A 50 17.23 -14.99 6.15
N GLU A 51 18.42 -15.21 5.58
CA GLU A 51 18.96 -14.56 4.41
C GLU A 51 18.71 -15.35 3.10
N LYS A 52 18.29 -14.59 2.07
CA LYS A 52 18.43 -14.71 0.59
C LYS A 52 17.99 -15.98 -0.18
N ASN A 53 17.08 -15.72 -1.12
CA ASN A 53 17.33 -16.02 -2.54
C ASN A 53 17.01 -14.78 -3.39
N THR A 54 17.87 -14.56 -4.38
CA THR A 54 18.00 -13.39 -5.24
C THR A 54 16.91 -13.33 -6.31
N GLU A 55 15.89 -12.51 -6.06
CA GLU A 55 15.30 -11.59 -7.03
C GLU A 55 15.12 -10.31 -6.20
N GLU A 56 15.80 -9.21 -6.54
CA GLU A 56 15.57 -7.92 -5.88
C GLU A 56 14.19 -7.40 -6.31
N GLU A 57 13.16 -8.03 -5.78
CA GLU A 57 11.79 -7.56 -5.84
C GLU A 57 11.78 -6.28 -5.02
N PHE A 58 11.69 -5.14 -5.70
CA PHE A 58 11.56 -3.81 -5.09
C PHE A 58 10.20 -3.74 -4.36
N THR A 59 10.07 -4.49 -3.26
CA THR A 59 8.91 -4.50 -2.36
C THR A 59 9.15 -3.53 -1.21
N GLY A 60 9.83 -2.41 -1.49
CA GLY A 60 10.37 -1.47 -0.51
C GLY A 60 9.42 -1.31 0.68
N LEU A 61 9.89 -1.62 1.89
CA LEU A 61 9.12 -1.38 3.11
C LEU A 61 8.79 0.12 3.24
N GLY A 62 9.59 0.99 2.59
CA GLY A 62 9.36 2.42 2.46
C GLY A 62 9.05 3.10 3.79
N ILE A 63 8.27 4.17 3.73
CA ILE A 63 7.82 4.89 4.93
C ILE A 63 6.73 4.11 5.72
N ASN A 64 6.17 3.05 5.14
CA ASN A 64 5.09 2.21 5.70
C ASN A 64 3.97 3.03 6.37
N LYS A 65 3.52 4.11 5.72
CA LYS A 65 2.43 4.97 6.23
C LYS A 65 1.09 4.53 5.65
N GLU A 66 0.03 4.77 6.39
CA GLU A 66 -1.34 4.57 5.88
C GLU A 66 -1.68 5.65 4.84
N PHE A 67 -2.20 5.21 3.69
CA PHE A 67 -2.72 6.08 2.66
C PHE A 67 -4.11 6.63 3.02
N LYS A 68 -4.33 7.94 2.80
CA LYS A 68 -5.59 8.63 3.04
C LYS A 68 -6.18 9.15 1.72
N THR A 69 -7.46 8.85 1.50
CA THR A 69 -8.19 9.21 0.28
C THR A 69 -9.61 9.67 0.58
N ASP A 70 -10.17 10.52 -0.28
CA ASP A 70 -11.59 10.89 -0.27
C ASP A 70 -12.44 10.01 -1.23
N GLY A 71 -11.85 8.95 -1.79
CA GLY A 71 -12.48 8.05 -2.75
C GLY A 71 -12.33 8.47 -4.22
N LYS A 72 -11.49 9.48 -4.51
CA LYS A 72 -11.20 9.95 -5.87
C LYS A 72 -9.72 9.82 -6.21
N LEU A 73 -9.46 9.77 -7.52
CA LEU A 73 -8.12 9.69 -8.07
C LEU A 73 -7.36 11.03 -7.99
N HIS A 74 -8.05 12.16 -8.12
CA HIS A 74 -7.44 13.50 -8.20
C HIS A 74 -6.45 13.67 -9.37
N GLU A 75 -6.90 13.37 -10.60
CA GLU A 75 -6.07 13.53 -11.82
C GLU A 75 -5.42 14.91 -11.92
N GLU A 76 -6.12 15.98 -11.51
CA GLU A 76 -5.62 17.36 -11.56
C GLU A 76 -4.34 17.58 -10.72
N LYS A 77 -4.05 16.67 -9.78
CA LYS A 77 -2.89 16.76 -8.90
C LYS A 77 -1.63 16.25 -9.57
N PHE A 78 -1.70 15.26 -10.44
CA PHE A 78 -0.53 14.57 -10.99
C PHE A 78 -0.48 14.48 -12.52
N LEU A 79 -1.61 14.56 -13.21
CA LEU A 79 -1.65 14.27 -14.64
C LEU A 79 -0.82 15.29 -15.43
N ASN A 80 0.02 14.78 -16.33
CA ASN A 80 0.96 15.54 -17.16
C ASN A 80 1.99 16.36 -16.36
N LYS A 81 2.23 16.01 -15.08
CA LYS A 81 3.27 16.62 -14.24
C LYS A 81 4.37 15.62 -13.97
N GLN A 82 5.61 16.10 -13.98
CA GLN A 82 6.79 15.30 -13.67
C GLN A 82 7.03 15.31 -12.16
N PHE A 83 7.42 14.17 -11.63
CA PHE A 83 7.74 13.95 -10.23
C PHE A 83 9.04 13.17 -10.12
N MET A 84 9.84 13.47 -9.10
CA MET A 84 11.08 12.77 -8.80
C MET A 84 10.83 11.71 -7.73
N TYR A 85 11.62 10.64 -7.78
CA TYR A 85 11.69 9.68 -6.69
C TYR A 85 12.59 10.26 -5.58
N PRO A 86 12.22 10.11 -4.29
CA PRO A 86 13.08 10.51 -3.18
C PRO A 86 14.46 9.90 -3.28
N ASP A 87 15.47 10.67 -2.88
CA ASP A 87 16.87 10.24 -2.83
C ASP A 87 17.40 9.67 -4.16
N SER A 88 16.75 10.01 -5.28
CA SER A 88 17.20 9.61 -6.61
C SER A 88 18.01 10.71 -7.27
N ASN A 89 19.11 10.35 -7.91
CA ASN A 89 19.96 11.25 -8.67
C ASN A 89 19.31 11.64 -10.01
N GLY A 90 18.11 12.25 -9.96
CA GLY A 90 17.35 12.73 -11.12
C GLY A 90 16.40 11.73 -11.77
N ASN A 91 16.19 10.54 -11.17
CA ASN A 91 15.15 9.64 -11.65
C ASN A 91 13.78 10.26 -11.42
N SER A 92 12.93 10.19 -12.45
CA SER A 92 11.62 10.81 -12.40
C SER A 92 10.59 10.00 -13.16
N PHE A 93 9.34 10.37 -12.96
CA PHE A 93 8.22 9.80 -13.67
C PHE A 93 7.18 10.86 -14.00
N LYS A 94 6.37 10.56 -15.01
CA LYS A 94 5.22 11.38 -15.39
C LYS A 94 4.07 10.46 -15.73
N ILE A 95 2.91 10.73 -15.13
CA ILE A 95 1.67 10.01 -15.44
C ILE A 95 0.85 10.84 -16.43
N GLU A 96 0.42 10.19 -17.50
CA GLU A 96 -0.33 10.79 -18.60
C GLU A 96 -1.53 9.90 -18.94
N LYS A 97 -2.43 10.41 -19.79
CA LYS A 97 -3.64 9.70 -20.21
C LYS A 97 -3.87 9.89 -21.70
N ASP A 98 -4.08 8.77 -22.41
CA ASP A 98 -4.42 8.75 -23.82
C ASP A 98 -5.77 8.04 -24.06
N LYS A 99 -6.09 7.76 -25.33
CA LYS A 99 -7.33 7.06 -25.71
C LYS A 99 -7.45 5.63 -25.15
N LYS A 100 -6.33 4.99 -24.77
CA LYS A 100 -6.27 3.65 -24.19
C LYS A 100 -6.29 3.66 -22.66
N GLY A 101 -6.20 4.83 -22.04
CA GLY A 101 -6.21 5.01 -20.59
C GLY A 101 -4.92 5.63 -20.07
N TYR A 102 -4.60 5.35 -18.81
CA TYR A 102 -3.43 5.91 -18.15
C TYR A 102 -2.15 5.17 -18.55
N PHE A 103 -1.05 5.90 -18.56
CA PHE A 103 0.29 5.33 -18.68
C PHE A 103 1.27 6.17 -17.87
N ILE A 104 2.36 5.55 -17.47
CA ILE A 104 3.48 6.18 -16.81
C ILE A 104 4.68 6.14 -17.74
N THR A 105 5.39 7.26 -17.82
CA THR A 105 6.71 7.33 -18.42
C THR A 105 7.72 7.45 -17.29
N TYR A 106 8.67 6.54 -17.24
CA TYR A 106 9.82 6.56 -16.33
C TYR A 106 11.02 7.14 -17.06
N TYR A 107 11.77 7.98 -16.37
CA TYR A 107 13.01 8.59 -16.83
C TYR A 107 14.09 8.20 -15.83
N TYR A 108 15.03 7.36 -16.27
CA TYR A 108 16.14 6.91 -15.46
C TYR A 108 17.44 7.55 -15.94
N ILE A 109 18.25 7.98 -14.99
CA ILE A 109 19.61 8.43 -15.20
C ILE A 109 20.51 7.27 -14.75
N GLU A 110 21.09 6.57 -15.72
CA GLU A 110 22.07 5.52 -15.44
C GLU A 110 23.48 6.13 -15.46
N GLU A 111 24.22 5.94 -14.36
CA GLU A 111 25.66 6.23 -14.32
C GLU A 111 26.38 5.25 -15.25
N SER A 112 27.02 5.75 -16.31
CA SER A 112 27.80 4.88 -17.17
C SER A 112 29.04 4.37 -16.44
N SER A 113 29.36 3.09 -16.63
CA SER A 113 30.49 2.43 -15.97
C SER A 113 31.85 2.85 -16.51
N ASN A 114 31.89 3.69 -17.56
CA ASN A 114 33.12 4.19 -18.14
C ASN A 114 33.48 5.53 -17.49
N SER A 115 34.77 5.73 -17.26
CA SER A 115 35.38 6.81 -16.47
C SER A 115 35.22 8.23 -17.04
N GLU A 116 34.31 8.43 -17.99
CA GLU A 116 33.87 9.73 -18.47
C GLU A 116 32.41 9.81 -18.06
N GLU A 117 32.05 10.78 -17.19
CA GLU A 117 30.72 10.97 -16.60
C GLU A 117 29.63 11.18 -17.68
N GLU A 118 29.31 10.13 -18.43
CA GLU A 118 28.31 10.14 -19.49
C GLU A 118 27.05 9.52 -18.91
N TYR A 119 26.08 10.36 -18.58
CA TYR A 119 24.78 9.92 -18.10
C TYR A 119 23.94 9.46 -19.29
N THR A 120 23.47 8.21 -19.27
CA THR A 120 22.51 7.74 -20.27
C THR A 120 21.10 7.87 -19.73
N GLU A 121 20.26 8.65 -20.42
CA GLU A 121 18.83 8.73 -20.11
C GLU A 121 18.09 7.55 -20.73
N LYS A 122 17.48 6.72 -19.88
CA LYS A 122 16.58 5.65 -20.31
C LYS A 122 15.13 6.07 -20.10
N VAL A 123 14.31 5.93 -21.13
CA VAL A 123 12.88 6.25 -21.09
C VAL A 123 12.07 4.99 -21.28
N GLU A 124 11.26 4.64 -20.28
CA GLU A 124 10.38 3.48 -20.30
C GLU A 124 8.92 3.90 -20.16
N LYS A 125 8.00 3.16 -20.80
CA LYS A 125 6.57 3.42 -20.70
C LYS A 125 5.81 2.16 -20.33
N SER A 126 4.92 2.27 -19.36
CA SER A 126 4.04 1.18 -18.93
C SER A 126 2.60 1.65 -18.76
N ARG A 127 1.63 0.74 -18.92
CA ARG A 127 0.21 1.07 -18.72
C ARG A 127 -0.15 1.02 -17.25
N LEU A 128 -1.11 1.85 -16.89
CA LEU A 128 -1.65 1.86 -15.54
C LEU A 128 -3.14 1.54 -15.56
N LYS A 129 -3.57 0.70 -14.62
CA LYS A 129 -4.97 0.33 -14.43
C LYS A 129 -5.58 1.12 -13.29
N LEU A 130 -6.70 1.80 -13.58
CA LEU A 130 -7.51 2.43 -12.54
C LEU A 130 -8.16 1.37 -11.66
N HIS A 131 -7.92 1.44 -10.35
CA HIS A 131 -8.50 0.55 -9.35
C HIS A 131 -9.28 1.37 -8.30
N LYS A 132 -10.52 0.95 -8.03
CA LYS A 132 -11.44 1.55 -7.04
C LYS A 132 -11.62 3.07 -7.19
N ASN A 133 -11.39 3.63 -8.38
CA ASN A 133 -11.41 5.07 -8.67
C ASN A 133 -10.39 5.91 -7.87
N VAL A 134 -9.40 5.28 -7.26
CA VAL A 134 -8.46 5.92 -6.33
C VAL A 134 -7.01 5.69 -6.75
N TYR A 135 -6.70 4.48 -7.23
CA TYR A 135 -5.32 4.06 -7.48
C TYR A 135 -5.09 3.87 -8.98
N LEU A 136 -3.89 4.22 -9.43
CA LEU A 136 -3.36 3.75 -10.71
C LEU A 136 -2.31 2.68 -10.42
N ILE A 137 -2.58 1.43 -10.78
CA ILE A 137 -1.72 0.28 -10.50
C ILE A 137 -0.92 -0.07 -11.75
N ASP A 138 0.37 -0.39 -11.59
CA ASP A 138 1.20 -0.91 -12.69
C ASP A 138 0.69 -2.29 -13.20
N GLU A 139 1.21 -2.71 -14.35
CA GLU A 139 0.78 -3.97 -14.99
C GLU A 139 1.12 -5.20 -14.14
N GLU A 140 2.19 -5.13 -13.36
CA GLU A 140 2.70 -6.22 -12.51
C GLU A 140 1.96 -6.30 -11.16
N GLY A 141 1.16 -5.29 -10.82
CA GLY A 141 0.45 -5.20 -9.56
C GLY A 141 1.37 -5.00 -8.35
N ILE A 142 2.55 -4.42 -8.54
CA ILE A 142 3.55 -4.19 -7.49
C ILE A 142 3.39 -2.79 -6.91
N HIS A 143 3.34 -1.79 -7.77
CA HIS A 143 3.20 -0.38 -7.39
C HIS A 143 1.83 0.16 -7.72
N ALA A 144 1.40 1.09 -6.89
CA ALA A 144 0.29 1.97 -7.20
C ALA A 144 0.65 3.43 -6.97
N TYR A 145 0.01 4.31 -7.73
CA TYR A 145 0.17 5.75 -7.66
C TYR A 145 -1.16 6.39 -7.26
N GLY A 146 -1.12 7.37 -6.37
CA GLY A 146 -2.30 8.07 -5.89
C GLY A 146 -1.98 9.42 -5.26
N TYR A 147 -3.02 10.20 -5.00
CA TYR A 147 -2.93 11.46 -4.25
C TYR A 147 -3.39 11.23 -2.82
N ASP A 148 -2.47 11.40 -1.86
CA ASP A 148 -2.80 11.30 -0.44
C ASP A 148 -3.40 12.62 0.05
N THR A 149 -4.60 12.56 0.61
CA THR A 149 -5.34 13.75 1.03
C THR A 149 -4.86 14.35 2.35
N ALA A 150 -4.17 13.56 3.19
CA ALA A 150 -3.59 14.04 4.44
C ALA A 150 -2.24 14.73 4.20
N LEU A 151 -1.37 14.10 3.40
CA LEU A 151 -0.08 14.66 2.99
C LEU A 151 -0.21 15.74 1.92
N LYS A 152 -1.35 15.75 1.21
CA LYS A 152 -1.61 16.63 0.07
C LYS A 152 -0.59 16.48 -1.06
N ASN A 153 -0.03 15.27 -1.21
CA ASN A 153 1.02 14.97 -2.16
C ASN A 153 0.73 13.70 -2.98
N VAL A 154 1.41 13.56 -4.12
CA VAL A 154 1.43 12.31 -4.88
C VAL A 154 2.33 11.32 -4.15
N VAL A 155 1.91 10.07 -4.10
CA VAL A 155 2.61 9.01 -3.38
C VAL A 155 2.71 7.76 -4.24
N ILE A 156 3.75 6.97 -3.97
CA ILE A 156 3.96 5.63 -4.51
C ILE A 156 3.64 4.64 -3.39
N LEU A 157 2.83 3.65 -3.71
CA LEU A 157 2.22 2.72 -2.76
C LEU A 157 2.63 1.28 -3.09
N ASN A 158 2.72 0.44 -2.06
CA ASN A 158 2.87 -1.00 -2.21
C ASN A 158 1.50 -1.61 -2.50
N ALA A 159 1.24 -2.00 -3.75
CA ALA A 159 -0.05 -2.59 -4.13
C ALA A 159 -0.24 -4.00 -3.54
N ARG A 160 0.84 -4.67 -3.14
CA ARG A 160 0.82 -6.02 -2.54
C ARG A 160 0.66 -5.99 -1.02
N ASP A 161 1.03 -4.89 -0.37
CA ASP A 161 0.82 -4.67 1.07
C ASP A 161 -0.17 -3.53 1.33
N ASN A 162 -1.46 -3.83 1.14
CA ASN A 162 -2.57 -2.98 1.57
C ASN A 162 -2.48 -1.50 1.14
N PHE A 163 -1.81 -1.19 0.03
CA PHE A 163 -1.59 0.18 -0.45
C PHE A 163 -0.90 1.08 0.58
N ARG A 164 0.04 0.52 1.37
CA ARG A 164 0.91 1.31 2.24
C ARG A 164 1.78 2.24 1.43
N ILE A 165 1.98 3.47 1.90
CA ILE A 165 2.86 4.43 1.25
C ILE A 165 4.30 3.96 1.41
N ILE A 166 5.00 3.85 0.28
CA ILE A 166 6.43 3.56 0.23
C ILE A 166 7.21 4.88 0.14
N TYR A 167 6.78 5.79 -0.76
CA TYR A 167 7.44 7.06 -1.01
C TYR A 167 6.45 8.21 -1.23
N GLU A 168 6.83 9.41 -0.80
CA GLU A 168 6.18 10.67 -1.20
C GLU A 168 6.92 11.20 -2.43
N ALA A 169 6.21 11.50 -3.51
CA ALA A 169 6.87 11.96 -4.73
C ALA A 169 7.34 13.42 -4.57
N GLU A 170 8.51 13.72 -5.09
CA GLU A 170 9.08 15.07 -5.07
C GLU A 170 8.72 15.82 -6.35
N LYS A 171 8.64 17.14 -6.28
CA LYS A 171 8.49 17.97 -7.49
C LYS A 171 9.89 18.39 -7.94
N PRO A 172 10.17 18.42 -9.25
CA PRO A 172 11.38 19.05 -9.75
C PRO A 172 11.39 20.53 -9.29
N GLU A 173 12.54 20.99 -8.79
CA GLU A 173 12.77 22.37 -8.36
C GLU A 173 12.67 23.38 -9.52
#